data_AF-A0A9D3VDN1-F1
#
_entry.id   AF-A0A9D3VDN1-F1
#
_cell.length_a   1.000
_cell.length_b   1.000
_cell.length_c   1.000
_cell.angle_alpha   90.00
_cell.angle_beta   90.00
_cell.angle_gamma   90.00
#
_symmetry.space_group_name_H-M   'P 1'
#
loop_
_entity.id
_entity.type
_entity.pdbx_description
1 polymer ?
#
loop_
_entity_poly.entity_id
_entity_poly.type
_entity_poly.pdbx_seq_one_letter_code
_entity_poly.pdbx_strand_id
1 'polypeptide(L)'
;MARIKPQALLQQSKRKKGPARISLTTIIMLTLIVVLILFFVYATYRHWTQRSRIHIENRESVIENSLLSALYQRIILSGFLKAIFLCSFGDNSFMDSKKSDLPGYAILDTAKGSITVELFKDSSPEVVDQFLDLCQRGHFNGMLFRHVIKHYVIQAGDSDKLGAVEDWTLKGKQYSQLDTSLKHEAFMLGTSKVKHDKKEFELFITTAPIPDLNEKLIVFGKVIKGEDIVQEIEEVDTDEHYRPKSSIGIRSVNLKQSI
;
A
#
# COMPACT_ATOMS: atom_id res chain seq x y z
N MET A 1 47.08 41.07 23.21
CA MET A 1 47.31 40.42 21.90
C MET A 1 48.63 39.65 21.94
N ALA A 2 48.59 38.31 22.02
CA ALA A 2 49.78 37.49 22.12
C ALA A 2 50.44 37.33 20.73
N ARG A 3 51.71 37.76 20.61
CA ARG A 3 52.50 37.72 19.38
C ARG A 3 53.06 36.30 19.22
N ILE A 4 52.43 35.49 18.37
CA ILE A 4 52.90 34.13 18.06
C ILE A 4 54.28 34.23 17.40
N LYS A 5 55.29 33.57 17.99
CA LYS A 5 56.67 33.56 17.47
C LYS A 5 56.69 32.93 16.05
N PRO A 6 57.42 33.51 15.08
CA PRO A 6 57.45 33.04 13.69
C PRO A 6 57.96 31.61 13.51
N GLN A 7 58.64 31.05 14.52
CA GLN A 7 59.11 29.66 14.48
C GLN A 7 57.99 28.62 14.68
N ALA A 8 56.87 28.97 15.34
CA ALA A 8 55.74 28.06 15.49
C ALA A 8 55.00 27.82 14.15
N LEU A 9 54.98 28.83 13.28
CA LEU A 9 54.36 28.73 11.95
C LEU A 9 55.18 27.82 11.00
N LEU A 10 56.51 27.84 11.10
CA LEU A 10 57.38 26.95 10.33
C LEU A 10 57.27 25.48 10.74
N GLN A 11 57.00 25.20 12.03
CA GLN A 11 56.73 23.83 12.49
C GLN A 11 55.37 23.30 12.03
N GLN A 12 54.35 24.15 11.88
CA GLN A 12 53.04 23.73 11.37
C GLN A 12 53.05 23.43 9.86
N SER A 13 53.89 24.12 9.08
CA SER A 13 54.06 23.88 7.63
C SER A 13 54.61 22.48 7.31
N LYS A 14 55.47 21.91 8.16
CA LYS A 14 56.09 20.59 7.94
C LYS A 14 55.17 19.39 8.26
N ARG A 15 53.93 19.61 8.75
CA ARG A 15 52.95 18.55 9.07
C ARG A 15 51.93 18.28 7.95
N LYS A 16 52.25 18.52 6.67
CA LYS A 16 51.45 17.92 5.58
C LYS A 16 51.76 16.43 5.49
N LYS A 17 50.94 15.60 6.13
CA LYS A 17 50.90 14.14 5.93
C LYS A 17 50.73 13.88 4.44
N GLY A 18 51.71 13.21 3.83
CA GLY A 18 51.59 12.70 2.46
C GLY A 18 50.41 11.73 2.32
N PRO A 19 49.97 11.44 1.09
CA PRO A 19 48.83 10.56 0.84
C PRO A 19 49.03 9.21 1.54
N ALA A 20 48.01 8.77 2.27
CA ALA A 20 48.03 7.51 3.00
C ALA A 20 48.33 6.36 2.03
N ARG A 21 49.44 5.64 2.25
CA ARG A 21 49.78 4.45 1.47
C ARG A 21 48.73 3.38 1.80
N ILE A 22 47.90 3.04 0.82
CA ILE A 22 46.88 2.00 0.93
C ILE A 22 47.59 0.70 1.34
N SER A 23 47.16 0.11 2.46
CA SER A 23 47.78 -1.11 2.99
C SER A 23 47.51 -2.28 2.05
N LEU A 24 48.51 -3.13 1.81
CA LEU A 24 48.37 -4.35 1.02
C LEU A 24 47.19 -5.22 1.51
N THR A 25 46.94 -5.22 2.83
CA THR A 25 45.80 -5.92 3.43
C THR A 25 44.44 -5.41 2.95
N THR A 26 44.30 -4.10 2.74
CA THR A 26 43.04 -3.52 2.22
C THR A 26 42.80 -3.89 0.76
N ILE A 27 43.87 -3.99 -0.04
CA ILE A 27 43.77 -4.44 -1.43
C ILE A 27 43.30 -5.90 -1.47
N ILE A 28 43.90 -6.77 -0.67
CA ILE A 28 43.52 -8.18 -0.58
C ILE A 28 42.06 -8.33 -0.14
N MET A 29 41.63 -7.59 0.90
CA MET A 29 40.24 -7.63 1.37
C MET A 29 39.24 -7.18 0.31
N LEU A 30 39.55 -6.11 -0.44
CA LEU A 30 38.70 -5.63 -1.53
C LEU A 30 38.60 -6.65 -2.67
N THR A 31 39.71 -7.30 -3.04
CA THR A 31 39.67 -8.37 -4.06
C THR A 31 38.79 -9.54 -3.64
N LEU A 32 38.80 -9.91 -2.36
CA LEU A 32 38.00 -11.00 -1.81
C LEU A 32 36.49 -10.67 -1.85
N ILE A 33 36.13 -9.43 -1.52
CA ILE A 33 34.75 -8.94 -1.60
C ILE A 33 34.25 -8.95 -3.04
N VAL A 34 35.06 -8.48 -4.00
CA VAL A 34 34.68 -8.49 -5.42
C VAL A 34 34.45 -9.92 -5.92
N VAL A 35 35.30 -10.86 -5.55
CA VAL A 35 35.15 -12.28 -5.91
C VAL A 35 33.86 -12.87 -5.32
N LEU A 36 33.51 -12.55 -4.06
CA LEU A 36 32.27 -13.00 -3.43
C LEU A 36 31.03 -12.44 -4.14
N ILE A 37 31.05 -11.16 -4.52
CA ILE A 37 29.95 -10.52 -5.27
C ILE A 37 29.78 -11.19 -6.63
N LEU A 38 30.88 -11.41 -7.38
CA LEU A 38 30.85 -12.09 -8.67
C LEU A 38 30.33 -13.52 -8.55
N PHE A 39 30.71 -14.23 -7.49
CA PHE A 39 30.20 -15.58 -7.22
C PHE A 39 28.69 -15.57 -6.95
N PHE A 40 28.20 -14.63 -6.15
CA PHE A 40 26.76 -14.52 -5.85
C PHE A 40 25.95 -14.18 -7.09
N VAL A 41 26.41 -13.21 -7.88
CA VAL A 41 25.80 -12.84 -9.17
C VAL A 41 25.78 -14.05 -10.12
N TYR A 42 26.88 -14.79 -10.20
CA TYR A 42 26.96 -16.01 -11.02
C TYR A 42 26.02 -17.11 -10.52
N ALA A 43 25.92 -17.31 -9.20
CA ALA A 43 25.02 -18.29 -8.60
C ALA A 43 23.55 -17.94 -8.87
N THR A 44 23.15 -16.67 -8.73
CA THR A 44 21.81 -16.19 -9.06
C THR A 44 21.51 -16.33 -10.56
N TYR A 45 22.47 -15.98 -11.42
CA TYR A 45 22.35 -16.15 -12.86
C TYR A 45 22.17 -17.62 -13.25
N ARG A 46 23.00 -18.52 -12.70
CA ARG A 46 22.93 -19.96 -12.97
C ARG A 46 21.62 -20.56 -12.47
N HIS A 47 21.17 -20.20 -11.27
CA HIS A 47 19.87 -20.66 -10.76
C HIS A 47 18.72 -20.24 -11.67
N TRP A 48 18.73 -18.99 -12.14
CA TRP A 48 17.67 -18.47 -12.99
C TRP A 48 17.64 -19.15 -14.37
N THR A 49 18.81 -19.31 -15.02
CA THR A 49 18.91 -20.01 -16.32
C THR A 49 18.46 -21.47 -16.28
N GLN A 50 18.60 -22.15 -15.14
CA GLN A 50 18.20 -23.54 -14.98
C GLN A 50 16.68 -23.69 -14.78
N ARG A 51 16.01 -22.68 -14.22
CA ARG A 51 14.53 -22.62 -14.09
C ARG A 51 13.84 -22.42 -15.44
N SER A 52 14.49 -21.72 -16.37
CA SER A 52 13.95 -21.43 -17.71
C SER A 52 14.00 -22.62 -18.68
N ARG A 53 14.65 -23.73 -18.34
CA ARG A 53 14.74 -24.93 -19.19
C ARG A 53 13.49 -25.82 -19.15
N ILE A 54 12.53 -25.56 -18.26
CA ILE A 54 11.32 -26.38 -18.06
C ILE A 54 10.13 -25.87 -18.89
N HIS A 55 10.16 -24.62 -19.37
CA HIS A 55 9.10 -24.03 -20.19
C HIS A 55 9.64 -23.58 -21.54
N ILE A 56 9.92 -24.55 -22.43
CA ILE A 56 10.14 -24.28 -23.86
C ILE A 56 9.35 -25.31 -24.67
N GLU A 57 8.05 -25.05 -24.82
CA GLU A 57 7.29 -25.42 -26.01
C GLU A 57 6.20 -24.37 -26.24
N ASN A 58 6.55 -23.31 -26.96
CA ASN A 58 5.75 -22.75 -28.06
C ASN A 58 6.40 -21.48 -28.62
N ARG A 59 6.59 -21.49 -29.94
CA ARG A 59 7.32 -20.48 -30.73
C ARG A 59 6.46 -19.26 -31.07
N GLU A 60 6.10 -18.45 -30.08
CA GLU A 60 5.62 -17.07 -30.32
C GLU A 60 6.49 -16.00 -29.62
N SER A 61 7.42 -16.42 -28.76
CA SER A 61 8.15 -15.53 -27.85
C SER A 61 9.38 -14.84 -28.43
N VAL A 62 9.76 -15.08 -29.69
CA VAL A 62 11.08 -14.65 -30.20
C VAL A 62 11.16 -13.14 -30.43
N ILE A 63 10.06 -12.45 -30.75
CA ILE A 63 10.06 -10.99 -30.99
C ILE A 63 9.83 -10.20 -29.68
N GLU A 64 8.95 -10.67 -28.80
CA GLU A 64 8.73 -10.04 -27.47
C GLU A 64 9.97 -10.16 -26.57
N ASN A 65 10.71 -11.27 -26.63
CA ASN A 65 11.93 -11.46 -25.85
C ASN A 65 13.07 -10.53 -26.28
N SER A 66 13.12 -10.11 -27.55
CA SER A 66 14.12 -9.14 -28.03
C SER A 66 13.86 -7.74 -27.47
N LEU A 67 12.59 -7.34 -27.35
CA LEU A 67 12.21 -6.05 -26.80
C LEU A 67 12.28 -6.04 -25.27
N LEU A 68 11.89 -7.14 -24.62
CA LEU A 68 12.01 -7.33 -23.18
C LEU A 68 13.47 -7.36 -22.73
N SER A 69 14.37 -8.04 -23.45
CA SER A 69 15.81 -8.03 -23.12
C SER A 69 16.44 -6.65 -23.29
N ALA A 70 16.07 -5.90 -24.33
CA ALA A 70 16.52 -4.52 -24.53
C ALA A 70 15.99 -3.57 -23.43
N LEU A 71 14.73 -3.74 -23.01
CA LEU A 71 14.15 -3.03 -21.86
C LEU A 71 14.84 -3.41 -20.56
N TYR A 72 15.17 -4.69 -20.37
CA TYR A 72 15.88 -5.17 -19.19
C TYR A 72 17.31 -4.62 -19.11
N GLN A 73 18.04 -4.57 -20.23
CA GLN A 73 19.35 -3.93 -20.30
C GLN A 73 19.28 -2.43 -19.99
N ARG A 74 18.22 -1.73 -20.44
CA ARG A 74 17.99 -0.32 -20.10
C ARG A 74 17.66 -0.12 -18.62
N ILE A 75 16.84 -0.98 -18.03
CA ILE A 75 16.50 -0.94 -16.60
C ILE A 75 17.75 -1.21 -15.75
N ILE A 76 18.53 -2.24 -16.08
CA ILE A 76 19.78 -2.57 -15.38
C ILE A 76 20.80 -1.45 -15.52
N LEU A 77 20.97 -0.86 -16.71
CA LEU A 77 21.88 0.26 -16.91
C LEU A 77 21.43 1.52 -16.14
N SER A 78 20.12 1.79 -16.08
CA SER A 78 19.57 2.88 -15.27
C SER A 78 19.74 2.65 -13.76
N GLY A 79 19.60 1.40 -13.31
CA GLY A 79 19.81 0.98 -11.92
C GLY A 79 21.28 1.07 -11.52
N PHE A 80 22.19 0.68 -12.42
CA PHE A 80 23.63 0.83 -12.22
C PHE A 80 24.06 2.29 -12.18
N LEU A 81 23.50 3.15 -13.05
CA LEU A 81 23.79 4.58 -13.03
C LEU A 81 23.29 5.24 -11.73
N LYS A 82 22.09 4.84 -11.24
CA LYS A 82 21.56 5.27 -9.93
C LYS A 82 22.40 4.76 -8.77
N ALA A 83 22.90 3.53 -8.83
CA ALA A 83 23.75 2.95 -7.79
C ALA A 83 25.12 3.66 -7.71
N ILE A 84 25.70 4.02 -8.86
CA ILE A 84 26.95 4.80 -8.92
C ILE A 84 26.72 6.22 -8.37
N PHE A 85 25.56 6.82 -8.65
CA PHE A 85 25.18 8.12 -8.10
C PHE A 85 24.95 8.07 -6.58
N LEU A 86 24.29 7.01 -6.08
CA LEU A 86 24.08 6.74 -4.64
C LEU A 86 25.37 6.42 -3.89
N CYS A 87 26.38 5.84 -4.56
CA CYS A 87 27.66 5.57 -3.91
C CYS A 87 28.56 6.82 -3.78
N SER A 88 28.27 7.88 -4.55
CA SER A 88 29.02 9.15 -4.49
C SER A 88 28.39 10.20 -3.57
N PHE A 89 27.09 10.10 -3.30
CA PHE A 89 26.41 10.92 -2.30
C PHE A 89 25.87 10.01 -1.21
N GLY A 90 26.65 9.86 -0.14
CA GLY A 90 26.16 9.28 1.10
C GLY A 90 25.14 10.21 1.73
N ASP A 91 23.87 10.01 1.39
CA ASP A 91 22.74 10.45 2.19
C ASP A 91 21.69 9.34 2.25
N ASN A 92 21.55 8.80 3.46
CA ASN A 92 20.38 8.05 3.92
C ASN A 92 19.18 9.01 3.89
N SER A 93 18.42 9.03 2.79
CA SER A 93 17.01 9.44 2.76
C SER A 93 16.48 9.39 1.32
N PHE A 94 15.98 8.24 0.89
CA PHE A 94 15.02 8.21 -0.23
C PHE A 94 13.84 7.32 0.11
N MET A 95 13.18 7.65 1.22
CA MET A 95 11.81 7.26 1.58
C MET A 95 11.19 8.34 2.49
N ASP A 96 11.48 9.63 2.22
CA ASP A 96 10.76 10.72 2.89
C ASP A 96 10.71 11.98 1.99
N SER A 97 9.78 11.99 1.03
CA SER A 97 9.39 13.20 0.28
C SER A 97 8.11 13.00 -0.56
N LYS A 98 7.14 12.21 -0.09
CA LYS A 98 5.78 12.17 -0.71
C LYS A 98 4.65 12.10 0.32
N LYS A 99 4.86 12.60 1.54
CA LYS A 99 3.79 12.65 2.55
C LYS A 99 2.80 13.82 2.35
N SER A 100 3.12 14.81 1.50
CA SER A 100 2.33 16.05 1.37
C SER A 100 1.20 16.06 0.33
N ASP A 101 1.23 15.20 -0.70
CA ASP A 101 0.35 15.40 -1.87
C ASP A 101 -0.74 14.32 -2.02
N LEU A 102 -0.70 13.27 -1.21
CA LEU A 102 -1.67 12.19 -1.30
C LEU A 102 -3.03 12.65 -0.72
N PRO A 103 -4.17 12.28 -1.33
CA PRO A 103 -5.50 12.64 -0.82
C PRO A 103 -5.72 12.16 0.62
N GLY A 104 -6.13 13.04 1.53
CA GLY A 104 -6.48 12.70 2.92
C GLY A 104 -7.94 12.31 3.08
N TYR A 105 -8.78 12.65 2.10
CA TYR A 105 -10.22 12.46 2.16
C TYR A 105 -10.74 11.81 0.88
N ALA A 106 -11.80 11.03 1.01
CA ALA A 106 -12.57 10.47 -0.08
C ALA A 106 -14.05 10.85 0.08
N ILE A 107 -14.68 11.30 -1.00
CA ILE A 107 -16.11 11.60 -1.06
C ILE A 107 -16.75 10.50 -1.90
N LEU A 108 -17.61 9.70 -1.27
CA LEU A 108 -18.39 8.65 -1.89
C LEU A 108 -19.74 9.25 -2.26
N ASP A 109 -19.98 9.44 -3.55
CA ASP A 109 -21.27 9.93 -4.05
C ASP A 109 -22.21 8.74 -4.22
N THR A 110 -23.34 8.74 -3.51
CA THR A 110 -24.35 7.68 -3.60
C THR A 110 -25.67 8.22 -4.14
N ALA A 111 -26.65 7.35 -4.37
CA ALA A 111 -27.99 7.78 -4.74
C ALA A 111 -28.73 8.53 -3.60
N LYS A 112 -28.31 8.33 -2.34
CA LYS A 112 -28.92 8.93 -1.15
C LYS A 112 -28.24 10.25 -0.73
N GLY A 113 -26.97 10.40 -1.06
CA GLY A 113 -26.20 11.60 -0.76
C GLY A 113 -24.70 11.33 -0.82
N SER A 114 -23.90 12.34 -0.50
CA SER A 114 -22.44 12.22 -0.48
C SER A 114 -21.95 11.93 0.94
N ILE A 115 -21.06 10.94 1.07
CA ILE A 115 -20.43 10.55 2.33
C ILE A 115 -18.95 10.94 2.26
N THR A 116 -18.47 11.76 3.19
CA THR A 116 -17.06 12.16 3.25
C THR A 116 -16.34 11.32 4.30
N VAL A 117 -15.22 10.73 3.90
CA VAL A 117 -14.39 9.85 4.72
C VAL A 117 -12.99 10.42 4.84
N GLU A 118 -12.44 10.43 6.05
CA GLU A 118 -11.02 10.65 6.34
C GLU A 118 -10.25 9.34 6.24
N LEU A 119 -9.10 9.36 5.58
CA LEU A 119 -8.26 8.17 5.35
C LEU A 119 -7.08 8.11 6.34
N PHE A 120 -6.95 6.99 7.04
CA PHE A 120 -5.94 6.75 8.07
C PHE A 120 -4.65 6.15 7.49
N LYS A 121 -3.90 6.97 6.73
CA LYS A 121 -2.64 6.55 6.11
C LYS A 121 -1.60 6.06 7.11
N ASP A 122 -1.50 6.70 8.26
CA ASP A 122 -0.50 6.34 9.27
C ASP A 122 -0.80 4.97 9.90
N SER A 123 -2.07 4.55 9.94
CA SER A 123 -2.49 3.28 10.54
C SER A 123 -2.48 2.12 9.54
N SER A 124 -2.78 2.35 8.27
CA SER A 124 -2.90 1.29 7.25
C SER A 124 -2.46 1.75 5.86
N PRO A 125 -1.17 2.10 5.66
CA PRO A 125 -0.69 2.75 4.44
C PRO A 125 -0.89 1.89 3.19
N GLU A 126 -0.62 0.58 3.25
CA GLU A 126 -0.75 -0.32 2.10
C GLU A 126 -2.20 -0.41 1.58
N VAL A 127 -3.18 -0.47 2.49
CA VAL A 127 -4.60 -0.54 2.14
C VAL A 127 -5.09 0.81 1.60
N VAL A 128 -4.65 1.92 2.20
CA VAL A 128 -5.00 3.24 1.69
C VAL A 128 -4.41 3.44 0.30
N ASP A 129 -3.16 3.08 0.05
CA ASP A 129 -2.54 3.19 -1.28
C ASP A 129 -3.28 2.35 -2.33
N GLN A 130 -3.69 1.13 -1.97
CA GLN A 130 -4.50 0.27 -2.83
C GLN A 130 -5.87 0.90 -3.11
N PHE A 131 -6.55 1.43 -2.08
CA PHE A 131 -7.83 2.10 -2.23
C PHE A 131 -7.71 3.31 -3.17
N LEU A 132 -6.68 4.14 -3.00
CA LEU A 132 -6.42 5.30 -3.86
C LEU A 132 -6.18 4.90 -5.33
N ASP A 133 -5.38 3.86 -5.59
CA ASP A 133 -5.16 3.33 -6.95
C ASP A 133 -6.46 2.83 -7.58
N LEU A 134 -7.31 2.14 -6.82
CA LEU A 134 -8.61 1.65 -7.28
C LEU A 134 -9.61 2.78 -7.56
N CYS A 135 -9.63 3.83 -6.73
CA CYS A 135 -10.41 5.03 -6.99
C CYS A 135 -9.99 5.70 -8.31
N GLN A 136 -8.68 5.84 -8.55
CA GLN A 136 -8.16 6.44 -9.78
C GLN A 136 -8.53 5.63 -11.03
N ARG A 137 -8.64 4.30 -10.90
CA ARG A 137 -9.10 3.41 -11.97
C ARG A 137 -10.63 3.37 -12.12
N GLY A 138 -11.38 4.07 -11.27
CA GLY A 138 -12.83 4.06 -11.27
C GLY A 138 -13.46 2.75 -10.80
N HIS A 139 -12.73 1.92 -10.05
CA HIS A 139 -13.20 0.60 -9.59
C HIS A 139 -14.51 0.66 -8.78
N PHE A 140 -14.71 1.74 -8.02
CA PHE A 140 -15.88 1.92 -7.17
C PHE A 140 -17.08 2.56 -7.88
N ASN A 141 -16.91 2.99 -9.14
CA ASN A 141 -17.97 3.68 -9.87
C ASN A 141 -19.07 2.68 -10.27
N GLY A 142 -20.28 2.91 -9.79
CA GLY A 142 -21.40 1.98 -9.97
C GLY A 142 -21.38 0.77 -9.04
N MET A 143 -20.47 0.72 -8.05
CA MET A 143 -20.40 -0.38 -7.11
C MET A 143 -21.64 -0.42 -6.21
N LEU A 144 -22.31 -1.57 -6.12
CA LEU A 144 -23.53 -1.73 -5.33
C LEU A 144 -23.23 -2.11 -3.87
N PHE A 145 -24.14 -1.70 -2.98
CA PHE A 145 -24.21 -2.24 -1.64
C PHE A 145 -24.88 -3.61 -1.70
N ARG A 146 -24.09 -4.67 -1.51
CA ARG A 146 -24.54 -6.06 -1.61
C ARG A 146 -25.28 -6.49 -0.35
N HIS A 147 -24.78 -6.08 0.82
CA HIS A 147 -25.40 -6.39 2.10
C HIS A 147 -25.52 -5.12 2.96
N VAL A 148 -26.68 -4.95 3.57
CA VAL A 148 -26.97 -3.89 4.53
C VAL A 148 -27.53 -4.56 5.79
N ILE A 149 -26.72 -4.62 6.84
CA ILE A 149 -27.08 -5.25 8.10
C ILE A 149 -27.23 -4.17 9.16
N LYS A 150 -28.44 -3.99 9.66
CA LYS A 150 -28.77 -3.00 10.68
C LYS A 150 -27.96 -3.22 11.97
N HIS A 151 -27.52 -2.11 12.55
CA HIS A 151 -26.66 -2.01 13.73
C HIS A 151 -25.38 -2.82 13.60
N TYR A 152 -24.86 -2.91 12.38
CA TYR A 152 -23.67 -3.70 12.10
C TYR A 152 -22.85 -3.08 10.97
N VAL A 153 -23.11 -3.45 9.72
CA VAL A 153 -22.24 -3.11 8.59
C VAL A 153 -22.99 -3.02 7.27
N ILE A 154 -22.55 -2.09 6.43
CA ILE A 154 -22.88 -1.98 5.01
C ILE A 154 -21.68 -2.47 4.22
N GLN A 155 -21.89 -3.44 3.33
CA GLN A 155 -20.87 -4.02 2.46
C GLN A 155 -21.11 -3.62 1.00
N ALA A 156 -20.08 -3.05 0.37
CA ALA A 156 -20.02 -2.76 -1.06
C ALA A 156 -18.95 -3.64 -1.74
N GLY A 157 -19.25 -4.16 -2.92
CA GLY A 157 -18.33 -5.02 -3.67
C GLY A 157 -19.04 -5.90 -4.69
N ASP A 158 -18.26 -6.75 -5.37
CA ASP A 158 -18.76 -7.66 -6.42
C ASP A 158 -18.81 -9.13 -5.96
N SER A 159 -18.17 -9.43 -4.83
CA SER A 159 -18.05 -10.77 -4.26
C SER A 159 -19.37 -11.24 -3.66
N ASP A 160 -19.98 -12.24 -4.29
CA ASP A 160 -21.14 -12.98 -3.75
C ASP A 160 -20.70 -14.23 -2.97
N LYS A 161 -19.47 -14.24 -2.43
CA LYS A 161 -18.89 -15.42 -1.76
C LYS A 161 -19.71 -15.82 -0.54
N LEU A 162 -20.60 -16.79 -0.78
CA LEU A 162 -21.59 -17.31 0.16
C LEU A 162 -21.02 -17.67 1.54
N GLY A 163 -19.79 -18.20 1.59
CA GLY A 163 -19.16 -18.63 2.85
C GLY A 163 -18.73 -17.48 3.78
N ALA A 164 -18.38 -16.30 3.24
CA ALA A 164 -18.16 -15.13 4.09
C ALA A 164 -19.51 -14.57 4.55
N VAL A 165 -20.49 -14.50 3.64
CA VAL A 165 -21.83 -13.96 3.89
C VAL A 165 -22.53 -14.69 5.04
N GLU A 166 -22.43 -16.02 5.13
CA GLU A 166 -23.05 -16.78 6.23
C GLU A 166 -22.51 -16.37 7.61
N ASP A 167 -21.20 -16.20 7.77
CA ASP A 167 -20.58 -15.78 9.03
C ASP A 167 -20.95 -14.33 9.39
N TRP A 168 -20.98 -13.42 8.42
CA TRP A 168 -21.43 -12.03 8.65
C TRP A 168 -22.93 -11.93 8.95
N THR A 169 -23.76 -12.73 8.27
CA THR A 169 -25.22 -12.80 8.45
C THR A 169 -25.58 -13.34 9.83
N LEU A 170 -24.91 -14.43 10.26
CA LEU A 170 -25.12 -15.04 11.57
C LEU A 170 -24.72 -14.08 12.70
N LYS A 171 -23.56 -13.42 12.59
CA LYS A 171 -23.13 -12.43 13.58
C LYS A 171 -24.01 -11.18 13.56
N GLY A 172 -24.38 -10.67 12.39
CA GLY A 172 -25.30 -9.55 12.24
C GLY A 172 -26.63 -9.79 12.95
N LYS A 173 -27.16 -11.01 12.87
CA LYS A 173 -28.37 -11.41 13.61
C LYS A 173 -28.19 -11.39 15.14
N GLN A 174 -27.00 -11.75 15.64
CA GLN A 174 -26.69 -11.67 17.06
C GLN A 174 -26.54 -10.22 17.53
N TYR A 175 -25.83 -9.38 16.76
CA TYR A 175 -25.58 -7.98 17.12
C TYR A 175 -26.82 -7.09 17.01
N SER A 176 -27.66 -7.28 15.99
CA SER A 176 -28.94 -6.55 15.88
C SER A 176 -29.91 -6.84 17.03
N GLN A 177 -29.69 -7.91 17.79
CA GLN A 177 -30.48 -8.27 18.98
C GLN A 177 -29.84 -7.83 20.31
N LEU A 178 -28.61 -7.31 20.29
CA LEU A 178 -27.87 -6.94 21.49
C LEU A 178 -27.78 -5.41 21.63
N ASP A 179 -28.48 -4.87 22.63
CA ASP A 179 -28.25 -3.52 23.14
C ASP A 179 -26.87 -3.47 23.80
N THR A 180 -25.81 -3.07 23.09
CA THR A 180 -24.49 -3.01 23.75
C THR A 180 -23.58 -1.88 23.29
N SER A 181 -23.38 -0.97 24.24
CA SER A 181 -22.21 -0.11 24.47
C SER A 181 -20.90 -0.91 24.44
N LEU A 182 -20.21 -0.95 23.29
CA LEU A 182 -18.87 -1.53 23.17
C LEU A 182 -17.89 -0.60 22.44
N LYS A 183 -16.59 -0.82 22.69
CA LYS A 183 -15.47 0.14 22.60
C LYS A 183 -14.91 0.37 21.18
N HIS A 184 -15.75 0.39 20.15
CA HIS A 184 -15.37 0.85 18.81
C HIS A 184 -16.28 1.97 18.35
N GLU A 185 -15.73 2.95 17.66
CA GLU A 185 -16.52 4.06 17.15
C GLU A 185 -17.29 3.60 15.91
N ALA A 186 -18.56 4.01 15.79
CA ALA A 186 -19.36 3.79 14.59
C ALA A 186 -18.79 4.55 13.38
N PHE A 187 -19.30 4.25 12.19
CA PHE A 187 -18.95 4.94 10.95
C PHE A 187 -17.49 4.80 10.52
N MET A 188 -16.93 3.62 10.75
CA MET A 188 -15.58 3.26 10.32
C MET A 188 -15.63 2.67 8.91
N LEU A 189 -14.63 3.04 8.09
CA LEU A 189 -14.41 2.50 6.75
C LEU A 189 -13.32 1.43 6.81
N GLY A 190 -13.60 0.25 6.25
CA GLY A 190 -12.67 -0.86 6.25
C GLY A 190 -12.74 -1.74 5.01
N THR A 191 -11.79 -2.67 4.90
CA THR A 191 -11.79 -3.75 3.91
C THR A 191 -11.54 -5.10 4.59
N SER A 192 -11.90 -6.20 3.94
CA SER A 192 -11.68 -7.55 4.46
C SER A 192 -10.19 -7.86 4.59
N LYS A 193 -9.79 -8.57 5.65
CA LYS A 193 -8.43 -9.10 5.81
C LYS A 193 -8.14 -10.31 4.92
N VAL A 194 -9.18 -10.95 4.39
CA VAL A 194 -9.00 -12.12 3.53
C VAL A 194 -8.22 -11.67 2.30
N LYS A 195 -7.12 -12.37 1.97
CA LYS A 195 -6.34 -12.07 0.77
C LYS A 195 -7.21 -12.31 -0.45
N HIS A 196 -7.80 -11.24 -0.96
CA HIS A 196 -8.39 -11.23 -2.28
C HIS A 196 -7.26 -11.18 -3.31
N ASP A 197 -7.48 -11.83 -4.46
CA ASP A 197 -6.70 -11.48 -5.64
C ASP A 197 -6.83 -9.96 -5.86
N LYS A 198 -5.77 -9.32 -6.39
CA LYS A 198 -5.64 -7.85 -6.53
C LYS A 198 -6.81 -7.13 -7.23
N LYS A 199 -7.78 -7.87 -7.78
CA LYS A 199 -8.95 -7.38 -8.52
C LYS A 199 -10.21 -7.22 -7.67
N GLU A 200 -10.28 -7.75 -6.45
CA GLU A 200 -11.53 -7.78 -5.68
C GLU A 200 -11.31 -7.02 -4.36
N PHE A 201 -11.71 -5.74 -4.33
CA PHE A 201 -11.65 -4.91 -3.12
C PHE A 201 -13.07 -4.71 -2.59
N GLU A 202 -13.33 -5.30 -1.43
CA GLU A 202 -14.60 -5.12 -0.71
C GLU A 202 -14.50 -3.92 0.24
N LEU A 203 -15.53 -3.09 0.23
CA LEU A 203 -15.63 -1.91 1.10
C LEU A 203 -16.67 -2.15 2.17
N PHE A 204 -16.33 -1.87 3.42
CA PHE A 204 -17.22 -1.99 4.56
C PHE A 204 -17.37 -0.65 5.27
N ILE A 205 -18.60 -0.25 5.59
CA ILE A 205 -18.93 0.90 6.42
C ILE A 205 -19.66 0.39 7.65
N THR A 206 -19.14 0.62 8.85
CA THR A 206 -19.84 0.24 10.07
C THR A 206 -20.91 1.27 10.44
N THR A 207 -22.03 0.79 10.98
CA THR A 207 -23.12 1.66 11.46
C THR A 207 -23.25 1.64 12.98
N ALA A 208 -22.61 0.67 13.63
CA ALA A 208 -22.54 0.54 15.07
C ALA A 208 -21.13 0.12 15.54
N PRO A 209 -20.82 0.29 16.84
CA PRO A 209 -19.66 -0.32 17.47
C PRO A 209 -19.66 -1.85 17.35
N ILE A 210 -18.59 -2.44 16.81
CA ILE A 210 -18.46 -3.89 16.68
C ILE A 210 -17.18 -4.35 17.40
N PRO A 211 -17.27 -5.02 18.56
CA PRO A 211 -16.13 -5.38 19.43
C PRO A 211 -15.11 -6.34 18.76
N ASP A 212 -15.52 -7.12 17.76
CA ASP A 212 -14.67 -8.11 17.07
C ASP A 212 -14.31 -7.71 15.62
N LEU A 213 -14.60 -6.46 15.23
CA LEU A 213 -14.42 -6.02 13.85
C LEU A 213 -12.97 -6.10 13.41
N ASN A 214 -12.07 -5.73 14.32
CA ASN A 214 -10.64 -5.65 14.08
C ASN A 214 -10.00 -6.99 13.76
N GLU A 215 -10.63 -8.11 14.08
CA GLU A 215 -10.11 -9.43 13.71
C GLU A 215 -10.36 -9.75 12.24
N LYS A 216 -11.45 -9.22 11.65
CA LYS A 216 -11.91 -9.54 10.29
C LYS A 216 -11.63 -8.44 9.26
N LEU A 217 -11.66 -7.18 9.67
CA LEU A 217 -11.44 -6.03 8.79
C LEU A 217 -10.14 -5.30 9.09
N ILE A 218 -9.61 -4.66 8.06
CA ILE A 218 -8.59 -3.61 8.17
C ILE A 218 -9.33 -2.28 8.08
N VAL A 219 -9.42 -1.56 9.19
CA VAL A 219 -9.99 -0.21 9.22
C VAL A 219 -8.96 0.78 8.67
N PHE A 220 -9.34 1.52 7.65
CA PHE A 220 -8.44 2.46 6.96
C PHE A 220 -9.03 3.87 6.83
N GLY A 221 -10.21 4.13 7.38
CA GLY A 221 -10.78 5.47 7.42
C GLY A 221 -12.01 5.59 8.32
N LYS A 222 -12.56 6.79 8.41
CA LYS A 222 -13.75 7.12 9.19
C LYS A 222 -14.61 8.15 8.49
N VAL A 223 -15.93 7.97 8.52
CA VAL A 223 -16.89 8.97 8.03
C VAL A 223 -16.83 10.20 8.94
N ILE A 224 -16.75 11.36 8.32
CA ILE A 224 -16.67 12.66 9.01
C ILE A 224 -17.80 13.61 8.59
N LYS A 225 -18.48 13.31 7.47
CA LYS A 225 -19.71 13.98 7.01
C LYS A 225 -20.59 12.98 6.29
N GLY A 226 -21.91 13.09 6.44
CA GLY A 226 -22.87 12.17 5.83
C GLY A 226 -23.16 10.93 6.67
N GLU A 227 -23.04 11.01 8.01
CA GLU A 227 -23.45 9.93 8.92
C GLU A 227 -24.96 9.64 8.81
N ASP A 228 -25.76 10.69 8.61
CA ASP A 228 -27.19 10.63 8.32
C ASP A 228 -27.48 9.87 7.01
N ILE A 229 -26.66 10.06 5.98
CA ILE A 229 -26.77 9.32 4.72
C ILE A 229 -26.43 7.85 4.90
N VAL A 230 -25.41 7.54 5.71
CA VAL A 230 -25.05 6.15 6.05
C VAL A 230 -26.21 5.47 6.78
N GLN A 231 -26.84 6.14 7.74
CA GLN A 231 -28.03 5.65 8.43
C GLN A 231 -29.24 5.51 7.49
N GLU A 232 -29.43 6.43 6.55
CA GLU A 232 -30.50 6.29 5.56
C GLU A 232 -30.30 5.07 4.66
N ILE A 233 -29.05 4.76 4.29
CA ILE A 233 -28.71 3.54 3.54
C ILE A 233 -28.93 2.29 4.42
N GLU A 234 -28.65 2.37 5.73
CA GLU A 234 -28.88 1.27 6.67
C GLU A 234 -30.37 0.92 6.82
N GLU A 235 -31.26 1.92 6.79
CA GLU A 235 -32.68 1.73 7.02
C GLU A 235 -33.46 1.20 5.80
N VAL A 236 -32.79 0.94 4.68
CA VAL A 236 -33.42 0.44 3.46
C VAL A 236 -33.99 -0.96 3.66
N ASP A 237 -35.08 -1.26 2.96
CA ASP A 237 -35.67 -2.59 3.02
C ASP A 237 -34.72 -3.62 2.40
N THR A 238 -34.39 -4.65 3.17
CA THR A 238 -33.59 -5.80 2.72
C THR A 238 -34.43 -7.08 2.61
N ASP A 239 -33.91 -8.06 1.88
CA ASP A 239 -34.42 -9.43 1.88
C ASP A 239 -33.89 -10.25 3.07
N GLU A 240 -34.21 -11.56 3.12
CA GLU A 240 -33.77 -12.49 4.16
C GLU A 240 -32.24 -12.69 4.22
N HIS A 241 -31.53 -12.30 3.17
CA HIS A 241 -30.06 -12.37 3.07
C HIS A 241 -29.42 -10.98 3.25
N TYR A 242 -30.16 -10.01 3.80
CA TYR A 242 -29.72 -8.64 4.01
C TYR A 242 -29.35 -7.88 2.73
N ARG A 243 -29.88 -8.29 1.57
CA ARG A 243 -29.66 -7.60 0.29
C ARG A 243 -30.71 -6.50 0.11
N PRO A 244 -30.32 -5.26 -0.22
CA PRO A 244 -31.28 -4.19 -0.49
C PRO A 244 -32.25 -4.55 -1.62
N LYS A 245 -33.56 -4.39 -1.39
CA LYS A 245 -34.60 -4.61 -2.41
C LYS A 245 -34.51 -3.60 -3.54
N SER A 246 -34.14 -2.36 -3.21
CA SER A 246 -33.80 -1.32 -4.17
C SER A 246 -32.30 -1.29 -4.39
N SER A 247 -31.86 -1.25 -5.65
CA SER A 247 -30.45 -1.11 -5.99
C SER A 247 -29.91 0.24 -5.51
N ILE A 248 -28.96 0.20 -4.57
CA ILE A 248 -28.28 1.36 -4.01
C ILE A 248 -26.78 1.06 -4.04
N GLY A 249 -25.97 2.08 -4.32
CA GLY A 249 -24.54 1.93 -4.43
C GLY A 249 -23.81 3.26 -4.56
N ILE A 250 -22.51 3.15 -4.74
CA ILE A 250 -21.58 4.23 -4.99
C ILE A 250 -21.63 4.56 -6.49
N ARG A 251 -21.95 5.80 -6.82
CA ARG A 251 -21.94 6.33 -8.19
C ARG A 251 -20.53 6.70 -8.60
N SER A 252 -19.81 7.41 -7.72
CA SER A 252 -18.44 7.83 -7.95
C SER A 252 -17.69 8.03 -6.63
N VAL A 253 -16.37 7.97 -6.68
CA VAL A 253 -15.50 8.35 -5.56
C VAL A 253 -14.56 9.47 -5.98
N ASN A 254 -14.62 10.58 -5.26
CA ASN A 254 -13.80 11.77 -5.49
C ASN A 254 -12.74 11.92 -4.37
N LEU A 255 -11.47 12.04 -4.75
CA LEU A 255 -10.36 12.14 -3.80
C LEU A 255 -9.99 13.61 -3.55
N LYS A 256 -9.82 13.99 -2.27
CA LYS A 256 -9.44 15.35 -1.86
C LYS A 256 -8.26 15.35 -0.89
N GLN A 257 -7.43 16.39 -0.96
CA GLN A 257 -6.33 16.61 0.00
C GLN A 257 -6.83 17.24 1.30
N SER A 258 -7.77 18.18 1.22
CA SER A 258 -8.42 18.86 2.35
C SER A 258 -9.93 19.05 2.09
N ILE A 259 -10.67 19.35 3.17
CA ILE A 259 -12.14 19.56 3.15
C ILE A 259 -12.49 21.02 2.94
#